data_AF-A0A1C7DES8-F1
#
_entry.id   AF-A0A1C7DES8-F1
#
_cell.length_a   1.000
_cell.length_b   1.000
_cell.length_c   1.000
_cell.angle_alpha   90.00
_cell.angle_beta   90.00
_cell.angle_gamma   90.00
#
_symmetry.space_group_name_H-M   'P 1'
#
loop_
_entity.id
_entity.type
_entity.pdbx_description
1 polymer ?
#
loop_
_entity_poly.entity_id
_entity_poly.type
_entity_poly.pdbx_seq_one_letter_code
_entity_poly.pdbx_strand_id
1 'polypeptide(L)'
;MYKVQEVAKIAGVSVRTLHHYDSIGLLKPSNIGTNRYRYYNGEDLKLLQQILFLKELDFSLKKIQELVADGFDREYALSQHIELLEQKKQRIENLIQNAERTQQELQGSQSVTDAERFSAFTSKKTADLFERYQKPEIDLPVLEPTSAQAETFHAAPRYGEESAIAVATAPVETALNKEPVEPEKEEEDLDEINREGDRIYNTVASLMDLPPQTETVQKEMKAYYTLLNRFYECSPRMFRGLGDLYASDSRFANNIDQHGQGLANYLKDAMYVYAEGLQDA
;
A
#
# COMPACT_ATOMS: atom_id res chain seq x y z
N MET A 1 20.25 -10.94 -10.06
CA MET A 1 19.74 -9.58 -9.81
C MET A 1 18.45 -9.47 -10.60
N TYR A 2 17.40 -8.95 -9.98
CA TYR A 2 16.05 -8.84 -10.51
C TYR A 2 15.68 -7.37 -10.65
N LYS A 3 15.07 -6.99 -11.76
CA LYS A 3 14.46 -5.66 -11.91
C LYS A 3 13.20 -5.56 -11.06
N VAL A 4 12.81 -4.33 -10.70
CA VAL A 4 11.60 -4.07 -9.91
C VAL A 4 10.35 -4.77 -10.44
N GLN A 5 10.16 -4.84 -11.77
CA GLN A 5 9.04 -5.53 -12.42
C GLN A 5 9.08 -7.05 -12.22
N GLU A 6 10.26 -7.65 -12.32
CA GLU A 6 10.43 -9.10 -12.09
C GLU A 6 10.13 -9.44 -10.64
N VAL A 7 10.58 -8.60 -9.69
CA VAL A 7 10.28 -8.77 -8.26
C VAL A 7 8.79 -8.63 -7.99
N ALA A 8 8.14 -7.61 -8.57
CA ALA A 8 6.70 -7.40 -8.46
C ALA A 8 5.92 -8.64 -8.91
N LYS A 9 6.29 -9.19 -10.07
CA LYS A 9 5.68 -10.40 -10.63
C LYS A 9 5.92 -11.64 -9.76
N ILE A 10 7.13 -11.84 -9.25
CA ILE A 10 7.47 -12.98 -8.40
C ILE A 10 6.74 -12.91 -7.05
N ALA A 11 6.70 -11.73 -6.43
CA ALA A 11 6.13 -11.54 -5.10
C ALA A 11 4.62 -11.29 -5.11
N GLY A 12 3.99 -11.16 -6.28
CA GLY A 12 2.56 -10.87 -6.39
C GLY A 12 2.18 -9.49 -5.84
N VAL A 13 3.09 -8.53 -5.87
CA VAL A 13 2.88 -7.17 -5.37
C VAL A 13 3.02 -6.16 -6.50
N SER A 14 2.37 -5.00 -6.37
CA SER A 14 2.50 -3.96 -7.38
C SER A 14 3.90 -3.34 -7.35
N VAL A 15 4.38 -2.87 -8.52
CA VAL A 15 5.62 -2.05 -8.59
C VAL A 15 5.51 -0.81 -7.70
N ARG A 16 4.31 -0.24 -7.58
CA ARG A 16 4.01 0.88 -6.68
C ARG A 16 4.29 0.54 -5.23
N THR A 17 3.95 -0.68 -4.79
CA THR A 17 4.24 -1.17 -3.43
C THR A 17 5.75 -1.24 -3.20
N LEU A 18 6.52 -1.74 -4.17
CA LEU A 18 7.99 -1.81 -4.05
C LEU A 18 8.64 -0.42 -4.04
N HIS A 19 8.15 0.52 -4.86
CA HIS A 19 8.60 1.92 -4.81
C HIS A 19 8.21 2.59 -3.49
N HIS A 20 7.03 2.29 -2.95
CA HIS A 20 6.62 2.78 -1.65
C HIS A 20 7.55 2.27 -0.55
N TYR A 21 7.88 0.97 -0.55
CA TYR A 21 8.82 0.38 0.41
C TYR A 21 10.23 0.98 0.31
N ASP A 22 10.69 1.31 -0.91
CA ASP A 22 11.94 2.05 -1.12
C ASP A 22 11.85 3.47 -0.54
N SER A 23 10.75 4.19 -0.80
CA SER A 23 10.56 5.58 -0.34
C SER A 23 10.52 5.73 1.18
N ILE A 24 9.95 4.75 1.89
CA ILE A 24 9.91 4.72 3.36
C ILE A 24 11.17 4.07 3.96
N GLY A 25 12.10 3.60 3.12
CA GLY A 25 13.33 2.95 3.53
C GLY A 25 13.16 1.55 4.13
N LEU A 26 12.03 0.89 3.88
CA LEU A 26 11.72 -0.45 4.37
C LEU A 26 12.36 -1.54 3.51
N LEU A 27 12.41 -1.36 2.19
CA LEU A 27 13.09 -2.25 1.26
C LEU A 27 13.83 -1.45 0.19
N LYS A 28 15.14 -1.37 0.31
CA LYS A 28 16.00 -0.64 -0.65
C LYS A 28 16.56 -1.60 -1.70
N PRO A 29 16.66 -1.18 -2.97
CA PRO A 29 17.32 -1.98 -3.99
C PRO A 29 18.82 -2.09 -3.70
N SER A 30 19.38 -3.29 -3.84
CA SER A 30 20.83 -3.53 -3.71
C SER A 30 21.67 -2.77 -4.72
N ASN A 31 21.14 -2.44 -5.89
CA ASN A 31 21.86 -1.67 -6.89
C ASN A 31 20.92 -0.73 -7.66
N ILE A 32 21.39 0.49 -7.92
CA ILE A 32 20.76 1.43 -8.83
C ILE A 32 21.67 1.54 -10.05
N GLY A 33 21.19 1.08 -11.20
CA GLY A 33 21.95 1.12 -12.44
C GLY A 33 22.21 2.54 -12.92
N THR A 34 23.14 2.71 -13.86
CA THR A 34 23.44 4.01 -14.50
C THR A 34 22.24 4.61 -15.24
N ASN A 35 21.28 3.75 -15.61
CA ASN A 35 19.97 4.09 -16.19
C ASN A 35 18.89 4.43 -15.15
N ARG A 36 19.25 4.53 -13.86
CA ARG A 36 18.34 4.72 -12.71
C ARG A 36 17.35 3.57 -12.48
N TYR A 37 17.55 2.40 -13.09
CA TYR A 37 16.75 1.22 -12.77
C TYR A 37 17.18 0.59 -11.45
N ARG A 38 16.18 0.10 -10.71
CA ARG A 38 16.33 -0.57 -9.43
C ARG A 38 16.53 -2.06 -9.63
N TYR A 39 17.58 -2.59 -9.02
CA TYR A 39 17.92 -4.00 -9.04
C TYR A 39 17.96 -4.57 -7.63
N TYR A 40 17.26 -5.69 -7.46
CA TYR A 40 17.14 -6.42 -6.21
C TYR A 40 17.91 -7.74 -6.30
N ASN A 41 18.61 -8.12 -5.24
CA ASN A 41 19.30 -9.40 -5.15
C ASN A 41 18.45 -10.42 -4.35
N GLY A 42 18.98 -11.64 -4.17
CA GLY A 42 18.26 -12.68 -3.43
C GLY A 42 18.01 -12.35 -1.95
N GLU A 43 18.87 -11.55 -1.31
CA GLU A 43 18.68 -11.09 0.07
C GLU A 43 17.54 -10.06 0.16
N ASP A 44 17.42 -9.17 -0.83
CA ASP A 44 16.30 -8.24 -0.91
C ASP A 44 14.96 -8.97 -1.08
N LEU A 45 14.93 -10.05 -1.88
CA LEU A 45 13.72 -10.87 -2.04
C LEU A 45 13.35 -11.59 -0.74
N LYS A 46 14.35 -12.08 0.00
CA LYS A 46 14.16 -12.68 1.32
C LYS A 46 13.58 -11.68 2.33
N LEU A 47 14.08 -10.44 2.31
CA LEU A 47 13.55 -9.35 3.15
C LEU A 47 12.13 -8.95 2.73
N LEU A 48 11.87 -8.85 1.42
CA LEU A 48 10.53 -8.59 0.89
C LEU A 48 9.52 -9.66 1.36
N GLN A 49 9.88 -10.94 1.27
CA GLN A 49 9.02 -12.02 1.75
C GLN A 49 8.66 -11.84 3.24
N GLN A 50 9.64 -11.47 4.07
CA GLN A 50 9.43 -11.21 5.49
C GLN A 50 8.50 -10.02 5.75
N ILE A 51 8.67 -8.93 5.01
CA ILE A 51 7.77 -7.77 5.08
C ILE A 51 6.33 -8.19 4.75
N LEU A 52 6.13 -9.02 3.72
CA LEU A 52 4.81 -9.50 3.33
C LEU A 52 4.17 -10.41 4.37
N PHE A 53 4.95 -11.28 5.03
CA PHE A 53 4.44 -12.09 6.14
C PHE A 53 3.94 -11.22 7.30
N LEU A 54 4.71 -10.20 7.70
CA LEU A 54 4.29 -9.29 8.76
C LEU A 54 3.07 -8.46 8.35
N LYS A 55 2.95 -8.12 7.06
CA LYS A 55 1.80 -7.38 6.52
C LYS A 55 0.50 -8.19 6.57
N GLU A 56 0.56 -9.50 6.35
CA GLU A 56 -0.59 -10.43 6.43
C GLU A 56 -1.13 -10.60 7.87
N LEU A 57 -0.30 -10.28 8.87
CA LEU A 57 -0.67 -10.23 10.29
C LEU A 57 -1.16 -8.85 10.74
N ASP A 58 -1.55 -7.98 9.80
CA ASP A 58 -2.07 -6.64 10.05
C ASP A 58 -1.09 -5.69 10.77
N PHE A 59 0.21 -5.96 10.72
CA PHE A 59 1.20 -5.01 11.21
C PHE A 59 1.25 -3.78 10.31
N SER A 60 1.27 -2.60 10.94
CA SER A 60 1.53 -1.34 10.25
C SER A 60 2.96 -1.29 9.72
N LEU A 61 3.19 -0.68 8.55
CA LEU A 61 4.52 -0.56 7.95
C LEU A 61 5.59 0.04 8.89
N LYS A 62 5.19 0.98 9.76
CA LYS A 62 6.07 1.56 10.78
C LYS A 62 6.59 0.51 11.78
N LYS A 63 5.70 -0.36 12.27
CA LYS A 63 6.06 -1.46 13.17
C LYS A 63 6.96 -2.49 12.50
N ILE A 64 6.71 -2.77 11.22
CA ILE A 64 7.55 -3.67 10.42
C ILE A 64 8.97 -3.08 10.31
N GLN A 65 9.08 -1.77 10.08
CA GLN A 65 10.36 -1.08 10.01
C GLN A 65 11.13 -1.12 11.34
N GLU A 66 10.46 -0.91 12.47
CA GLU A 66 11.05 -1.03 13.82
C GLU A 66 11.57 -2.46 14.06
N LEU A 67 10.77 -3.48 13.76
CA LEU A 67 11.16 -4.88 13.93
C LEU A 67 12.35 -5.28 13.05
N VAL A 68 12.42 -4.77 11.81
CA VAL A 68 13.52 -5.07 10.89
C VAL A 68 14.81 -4.32 11.27
N ALA A 69 14.71 -3.12 11.86
CA ALA A 69 15.85 -2.30 12.24
C ALA A 69 16.61 -2.85 13.47
N ASP A 70 15.93 -3.45 14.43
CA ASP A 70 16.48 -3.86 15.74
C ASP A 70 17.29 -5.18 15.73
N GLY A 71 17.78 -5.63 14.57
CA GLY A 71 18.60 -6.86 14.50
C GLY A 71 17.77 -8.13 14.68
N PHE A 72 16.71 -8.22 13.89
CA PHE A 72 15.71 -9.28 13.92
C PHE A 72 16.27 -10.70 13.79
N ASP A 73 15.88 -11.59 14.70
CA ASP A 73 16.11 -13.03 14.55
C ASP A 73 15.05 -13.62 13.62
N ARG A 74 15.46 -13.84 12.37
CA ARG A 74 14.58 -14.32 11.30
C ARG A 74 13.95 -15.68 11.62
N GLU A 75 14.69 -16.58 12.26
CA GLU A 75 14.20 -17.93 12.56
C GLU A 75 13.14 -17.88 13.66
N TYR A 76 13.41 -17.12 14.73
CA TYR A 76 12.45 -16.91 15.81
C TYR A 76 11.16 -16.27 15.29
N ALA A 77 11.25 -15.23 14.48
CA ALA A 77 10.08 -14.55 13.97
C ALA A 77 9.24 -15.37 12.98
N LEU A 78 9.89 -16.21 12.17
CA LEU A 78 9.16 -17.15 11.31
C LEU A 78 8.42 -18.19 12.17
N SER A 79 9.01 -18.65 13.28
CA SER A 79 8.32 -19.55 14.22
C SER A 79 7.07 -18.89 14.83
N GLN A 80 7.19 -17.63 15.28
CA GLN A 80 6.06 -16.86 15.81
C GLN A 80 5.00 -16.59 14.73
N HIS A 81 5.43 -16.36 13.49
CA HIS A 81 4.52 -16.18 12.37
C HIS A 81 3.70 -17.43 12.08
N ILE A 82 4.35 -18.61 12.06
CA ILE A 82 3.67 -19.89 11.86
C ILE A 82 2.62 -20.10 12.95
N GLU A 83 2.96 -19.91 14.22
CA GLU A 83 2.03 -20.07 15.34
C GLU A 83 0.79 -19.15 15.20
N LEU A 84 1.01 -17.90 14.79
CA LEU A 84 -0.07 -16.94 14.59
C LEU A 84 -0.96 -17.27 13.39
N LEU A 85 -0.37 -17.73 12.28
CA LEU A 85 -1.14 -18.21 11.14
C LEU A 85 -1.98 -19.43 11.51
N GLU A 86 -1.46 -20.35 12.32
CA GLU A 86 -2.21 -21.49 12.85
C GLU A 86 -3.37 -21.04 13.74
N GLN A 87 -3.17 -20.05 14.60
CA GLN A 87 -4.24 -19.45 15.41
C GLN A 87 -5.30 -18.76 14.53
N LYS A 88 -4.89 -18.03 13.48
CA LYS A 88 -5.80 -17.40 12.50
C LYS A 88 -6.59 -18.47 11.74
N LYS A 89 -5.94 -19.54 11.30
CA LYS A 89 -6.57 -20.71 10.67
C LYS A 89 -7.63 -21.31 11.57
N GLN A 90 -7.28 -21.63 12.83
CA GLN A 90 -8.23 -22.21 13.78
C GLN A 90 -9.43 -21.29 14.04
N ARG A 91 -9.20 -19.97 14.11
CA ARG A 91 -10.28 -18.99 14.24
C ARG A 91 -11.21 -19.01 13.03
N ILE A 92 -10.66 -19.02 11.82
CA ILE A 92 -11.46 -19.08 10.58
C ILE A 92 -12.24 -20.39 10.52
N GLU A 93 -11.63 -21.52 10.85
CA GLU A 93 -12.31 -22.82 10.92
C GLU A 93 -13.48 -22.81 11.92
N ASN A 94 -13.29 -22.22 13.11
CA ASN A 94 -14.36 -22.07 14.10
C ASN A 94 -15.51 -21.18 13.58
N LEU A 95 -15.20 -20.12 12.82
CA LEU A 95 -16.20 -19.25 12.20
C LEU A 95 -16.97 -19.96 11.08
N ILE A 96 -16.29 -20.76 10.27
CA ILE A 96 -16.92 -21.59 9.24
C ILE A 96 -17.90 -22.58 9.88
N GLN A 97 -17.48 -23.31 10.93
CA GLN A 97 -18.35 -24.25 11.64
C GLN A 97 -19.58 -23.56 12.24
N ASN A 98 -19.43 -22.35 12.77
CA ASN A 98 -20.54 -21.56 13.29
C ASN A 98 -21.53 -21.16 12.17
N ALA A 99 -21.02 -20.73 11.00
CA ALA A 99 -21.83 -20.39 9.84
C ALA A 99 -22.59 -21.61 9.30
N GLU A 100 -21.93 -22.77 9.19
CA GLU A 100 -22.53 -24.04 8.78
C GLU A 100 -23.66 -24.47 9.73
N ARG A 101 -23.43 -24.37 11.04
CA ARG A 101 -24.46 -24.69 12.06
C ARG A 101 -25.65 -23.75 11.97
N THR A 102 -25.40 -22.46 11.73
CA THR A 102 -26.46 -21.45 11.51
C THR A 102 -27.26 -21.76 10.24
N GLN A 103 -26.60 -22.20 9.16
CA GLN A 103 -27.27 -22.63 7.93
C GLN A 103 -28.18 -23.86 8.17
N GLN A 104 -27.72 -24.83 8.96
CA GLN A 104 -28.52 -26.01 9.33
C GLN A 104 -29.74 -25.66 10.20
N GLU A 105 -29.62 -24.67 11.08
CA GLU A 105 -30.76 -24.12 11.85
C GLU A 105 -31.82 -23.51 10.94
N LEU A 106 -31.40 -22.69 9.95
CA LEU A 106 -32.30 -22.11 8.96
C LEU A 106 -32.99 -23.18 8.09
N GLN A 107 -32.35 -24.33 7.90
CA GLN A 107 -32.91 -25.49 7.20
C GLN A 107 -33.76 -26.39 8.12
N GLY A 108 -34.05 -25.96 9.35
CA GLY A 108 -35.00 -26.59 10.26
C GLY A 108 -34.46 -27.81 11.03
N SER A 109 -33.13 -28.03 11.04
CA SER A 109 -32.56 -29.26 11.57
C SER A 109 -32.17 -29.21 13.06
N GLN A 110 -31.76 -28.06 13.62
CA GLN A 110 -31.41 -27.92 15.06
C GLN A 110 -31.53 -26.47 15.55
N SER A 111 -31.86 -26.26 16.83
CA SER A 111 -31.84 -24.93 17.47
C SER A 111 -30.50 -24.70 18.18
N VAL A 112 -29.86 -23.56 17.92
CA VAL A 112 -28.58 -23.18 18.52
C VAL A 112 -28.82 -22.16 19.63
N THR A 113 -28.15 -22.33 20.77
CA THR A 113 -28.27 -21.35 21.88
C THR A 113 -27.52 -20.06 21.56
N ASP A 114 -27.98 -18.91 22.07
CA ASP A 114 -27.32 -17.61 21.84
C ASP A 114 -25.86 -17.60 22.31
N ALA A 115 -25.53 -18.35 23.37
CA ALA A 115 -24.15 -18.51 23.83
C ALA A 115 -23.27 -19.22 22.80
N GLU A 116 -23.79 -20.24 22.11
CA GLU A 116 -23.08 -20.95 21.04
C GLU A 116 -22.92 -20.05 19.79
N ARG A 117 -23.94 -19.24 19.47
CA ARG A 117 -23.91 -18.30 18.33
C ARG A 117 -22.76 -17.31 18.42
N PHE A 118 -22.49 -16.76 19.60
CA PHE A 118 -21.47 -15.74 19.79
C PHE A 118 -20.11 -16.26 20.28
N SER A 119 -20.01 -17.55 20.63
CA SER A 119 -18.78 -18.18 21.15
C SER A 119 -17.56 -17.97 20.25
N ALA A 120 -17.72 -18.07 18.93
CA ALA A 120 -16.64 -17.92 17.94
C ALA A 120 -16.09 -16.47 17.84
N PHE A 121 -16.84 -15.48 18.32
CA PHE A 121 -16.48 -14.06 18.21
C PHE A 121 -15.78 -13.50 19.46
N THR A 122 -15.66 -14.28 20.54
CA THR A 122 -15.27 -13.77 21.88
C THR A 122 -13.73 -13.76 22.13
N SER A 123 -12.88 -14.08 21.14
CA SER A 123 -11.42 -14.11 21.34
C SER A 123 -10.73 -12.74 21.20
N LYS A 124 -9.85 -12.46 22.17
CA LYS A 124 -9.14 -11.20 22.51
C LYS A 124 -8.51 -10.43 21.34
N LYS A 125 -8.45 -9.11 21.53
CA LYS A 125 -7.86 -8.07 20.67
C LYS A 125 -6.43 -8.41 20.22
N THR A 126 -6.15 -8.07 18.96
CA THR A 126 -4.86 -8.00 18.25
C THR A 126 -3.74 -7.16 18.90
N ALA A 127 -3.92 -6.70 20.13
CA ALA A 127 -2.98 -5.79 20.80
C ALA A 127 -1.67 -6.49 21.25
N ASP A 128 -1.71 -7.79 21.57
CA ASP A 128 -0.55 -8.57 22.09
C ASP A 128 0.43 -9.05 21.01
N LEU A 129 0.15 -8.82 19.72
CA LEU A 129 0.93 -9.38 18.63
C LEU A 129 2.35 -8.79 18.53
N PHE A 130 2.53 -7.52 18.90
CA PHE A 130 3.82 -6.83 18.75
C PHE A 130 4.87 -7.30 19.77
N GLU A 131 4.46 -7.60 21.01
CA GLU A 131 5.36 -8.08 22.07
C GLU A 131 5.96 -9.46 21.73
N ARG A 132 5.23 -10.32 21.02
CA ARG A 132 5.70 -11.67 20.64
C ARG A 132 6.82 -11.66 19.61
N TYR A 133 6.97 -10.57 18.85
CA TYR A 133 8.06 -10.41 17.89
C TYR A 133 9.30 -9.73 18.48
N GLN A 134 9.21 -9.22 19.71
CA GLN A 134 10.38 -8.78 20.44
C GLN A 134 11.01 -10.01 21.11
N LYS A 135 12.32 -10.17 20.91
CA LYS A 135 13.09 -11.25 21.53
C LYS A 135 12.88 -11.16 23.06
N PRO A 136 12.56 -12.25 23.77
CA PRO A 136 12.70 -12.22 25.22
C PRO A 136 14.17 -11.89 25.51
N GLU A 137 14.43 -10.92 26.39
CA GLU A 137 15.76 -10.76 26.96
C GLU A 137 16.14 -12.09 27.60
N ILE A 138 16.98 -12.86 26.91
CA ILE A 138 17.60 -14.04 27.49
C ILE A 138 18.60 -13.47 28.48
N ASP A 139 18.33 -13.64 29.77
CA ASP A 139 19.28 -13.39 30.86
C ASP A 139 20.43 -14.39 30.68
N LEU A 140 21.42 -14.04 29.85
CA LEU A 140 22.62 -14.84 29.69
C LEU A 140 23.36 -14.80 31.03
N PRO A 141 23.71 -15.95 31.63
CA PRO A 141 24.52 -15.97 32.84
C PRO A 141 25.85 -15.25 32.56
N VAL A 142 26.11 -14.22 33.36
CA VAL A 142 27.36 -13.46 33.37
C VAL A 142 28.51 -14.44 33.53
N LEU A 143 29.24 -14.71 32.45
CA LEU A 143 30.58 -15.29 32.54
C LEU A 143 31.50 -14.17 33.01
N GLU A 144 32.07 -14.34 34.21
CA GLU A 144 33.02 -13.38 34.76
C GLU A 144 34.19 -13.15 33.80
N PRO A 145 34.69 -11.90 33.70
CA PRO A 145 35.69 -11.54 32.72
C PRO A 145 37.05 -12.14 33.09
N THR A 146 37.59 -13.01 32.23
CA THR A 146 39.02 -13.31 32.23
C THR A 146 39.76 -12.15 31.57
N SER A 147 40.63 -11.54 32.36
CA SER A 147 41.47 -10.39 32.01
C SER A 147 42.45 -10.69 30.87
N ALA A 148 42.38 -9.93 29.77
CA ALA A 148 43.53 -9.61 28.93
C ALA A 148 43.25 -8.37 28.05
N GLN A 149 43.85 -7.24 28.46
CA GLN A 149 44.61 -6.22 27.70
C GLN A 149 44.57 -6.34 26.16
N ALA A 150 44.55 -5.32 25.31
CA ALA A 150 44.57 -3.85 25.29
C ALA A 150 44.04 -3.50 23.86
N GLU A 151 43.74 -2.29 23.39
CA GLU A 151 44.49 -1.05 23.42
C GLU A 151 43.65 -0.01 22.63
N THR A 152 43.90 1.26 22.95
CA THR A 152 43.31 2.52 22.47
C THR A 152 43.25 2.73 20.95
N PHE A 153 42.31 3.55 20.42
CA PHE A 153 42.61 4.83 19.74
C PHE A 153 41.35 5.60 19.25
N HIS A 154 41.19 6.81 19.78
CA HIS A 154 40.86 8.10 19.15
C HIS A 154 39.62 8.38 18.26
N ALA A 155 38.88 9.38 18.75
CA ALA A 155 38.45 10.62 18.06
C ALA A 155 37.13 10.67 17.26
N ALA A 156 36.25 11.55 17.75
CA ALA A 156 35.08 12.14 17.08
C ALA A 156 35.50 13.05 15.89
N PRO A 157 34.59 13.53 15.02
CA PRO A 157 33.69 14.62 15.40
C PRO A 157 32.29 14.63 14.77
N ARG A 158 31.43 15.44 15.40
CA ARG A 158 30.15 15.96 14.89
C ARG A 158 30.35 16.95 13.73
N TYR A 159 29.40 16.97 12.80
CA TYR A 159 28.84 18.10 12.02
C TYR A 159 27.49 17.57 11.48
N GLY A 160 26.38 18.29 11.34
CA GLY A 160 26.02 19.70 11.37
C GLY A 160 24.63 19.76 10.70
N GLU A 161 23.74 20.61 11.21
CA GLU A 161 22.36 20.78 10.72
C GLU A 161 22.31 21.22 9.25
N GLU A 162 21.34 20.74 8.49
CA GLU A 162 20.61 21.58 7.53
C GLU A 162 19.22 21.00 7.20
N SER A 163 18.27 21.91 7.22
CA SER A 163 16.84 21.75 6.98
C SER A 163 16.54 21.50 5.49
N ALA A 164 15.67 20.54 5.17
CA ALA A 164 14.82 20.63 3.98
C ALA A 164 13.60 19.72 4.10
N ILE A 165 12.45 20.37 4.10
CA ILE A 165 11.09 19.82 4.06
C ILE A 165 10.91 19.04 2.75
N ALA A 166 10.33 17.82 2.80
CA ALA A 166 9.84 17.15 1.60
C ALA A 166 8.57 16.34 1.91
N VAL A 167 7.51 16.77 1.25
CA VAL A 167 6.09 16.46 1.44
C VAL A 167 5.78 15.02 1.05
N ALA A 168 5.06 14.32 1.94
CA ALA A 168 4.53 12.99 1.71
C ALA A 168 3.34 13.02 0.74
N THR A 169 3.37 12.20 -0.31
CA THR A 169 2.20 11.88 -1.13
C THR A 169 1.83 10.41 -0.93
N ALA A 170 0.69 10.20 -0.28
CA ALA A 170 0.11 8.89 -0.01
C ALA A 170 -0.87 8.49 -1.13
N PRO A 171 -1.04 7.18 -1.40
CA PRO A 171 -2.29 6.65 -1.90
C PRO A 171 -3.04 5.90 -0.81
N VAL A 172 -4.29 6.30 -0.71
CA VAL A 172 -5.46 5.57 -0.26
C VAL A 172 -5.51 4.13 -0.77
N GLU A 173 -5.62 3.16 0.13
CA GLU A 173 -6.20 1.85 -0.16
C GLU A 173 -7.27 1.50 0.88
N THR A 174 -8.52 1.49 0.44
CA THR A 174 -9.67 0.75 1.02
C THR A 174 -10.80 0.90 -0.01
N ALA A 175 -11.49 -0.11 -0.50
CA ALA A 175 -11.62 -1.51 -0.12
C ALA A 175 -12.25 -2.32 -1.28
N LEU A 176 -12.26 -3.65 -1.10
CA LEU A 176 -13.20 -4.65 -1.65
C LEU A 176 -12.91 -5.27 -3.03
N ASN A 177 -12.31 -6.47 -2.95
CA ASN A 177 -12.61 -7.69 -3.70
C ASN A 177 -13.31 -7.54 -5.06
N LYS A 178 -12.55 -7.75 -6.14
CA LYS A 178 -13.01 -8.51 -7.31
C LYS A 178 -11.87 -9.40 -7.82
N GLU A 179 -12.22 -10.64 -8.14
CA GLU A 179 -11.37 -11.68 -8.73
C GLU A 179 -10.64 -11.19 -10.00
N PRO A 180 -9.45 -11.74 -10.32
CA PRO A 180 -8.62 -11.24 -11.40
C PRO A 180 -9.17 -11.72 -12.75
N VAL A 181 -9.57 -10.78 -13.60
CA VAL A 181 -9.73 -11.01 -15.03
C VAL A 181 -8.67 -10.16 -15.72
N GLU A 182 -7.60 -10.82 -16.19
CA GLU A 182 -6.65 -10.19 -17.10
C GLU A 182 -7.36 -9.82 -18.41
N PRO A 183 -6.94 -8.70 -19.01
CA PRO A 183 -6.41 -8.86 -20.35
C PRO A 183 -5.05 -8.19 -20.52
N GLU A 184 -4.17 -8.91 -21.20
CA GLU A 184 -2.92 -8.47 -21.79
C GLU A 184 -3.15 -7.16 -22.59
N LYS A 185 -2.68 -6.03 -22.06
CA LYS A 185 -2.41 -4.81 -22.84
C LYS A 185 -0.96 -4.44 -22.61
N GLU A 186 -0.26 -4.22 -23.72
CA GLU A 186 1.16 -3.88 -23.79
C GLU A 186 1.52 -2.84 -22.73
N GLU A 187 2.50 -3.17 -21.88
CA GLU A 187 2.98 -2.38 -20.74
C GLU A 187 3.53 -1.02 -21.22
N GLU A 188 2.65 -0.06 -21.47
CA GLU A 188 3.03 1.34 -21.64
C GLU A 188 3.72 1.83 -20.36
N ASP A 189 4.79 2.60 -20.53
CA ASP A 189 5.65 3.05 -19.44
C ASP A 189 4.82 3.79 -18.39
N LEU A 190 4.68 3.22 -17.20
CA LEU A 190 3.92 3.83 -16.09
C LEU A 190 4.45 5.23 -15.75
N ASP A 191 5.73 5.50 -16.01
CA ASP A 191 6.30 6.85 -15.87
C ASP A 191 5.73 7.82 -16.91
N GLU A 192 5.47 7.35 -18.13
CA GLU A 192 4.81 8.14 -19.18
C GLU A 192 3.36 8.43 -18.83
N ILE A 193 2.63 7.44 -18.30
CA ILE A 193 1.24 7.63 -17.87
C ILE A 193 1.13 8.63 -16.71
N ASN A 194 2.00 8.51 -15.70
CA ASN A 194 2.02 9.46 -14.59
C ASN A 194 2.38 10.87 -15.08
N ARG A 195 3.36 10.99 -15.98
CA ARG A 195 3.71 12.29 -16.60
C ARG A 195 2.55 12.88 -17.39
N GLU A 196 1.78 12.05 -18.10
CA GLU A 196 0.62 12.50 -18.85
C GLU A 196 -0.49 13.00 -17.92
N GLY A 197 -0.77 12.28 -16.83
CA GLY A 197 -1.70 12.71 -15.79
C GLY A 197 -1.28 14.03 -15.13
N ASP A 198 -0.02 14.14 -14.70
CA ASP A 198 0.53 15.36 -14.09
C ASP A 198 0.49 16.53 -15.08
N ARG A 199 0.78 16.28 -16.37
CA ARG A 199 0.71 17.30 -17.42
C ARG A 199 -0.72 17.81 -17.59
N ILE A 200 -1.72 16.93 -17.55
CA ILE A 200 -3.14 17.31 -17.61
C ILE A 200 -3.49 18.16 -16.39
N TYR A 201 -3.18 17.72 -15.17
CA TYR A 201 -3.50 18.49 -13.96
C TYR A 201 -2.86 19.86 -13.95
N ASN A 202 -1.57 19.96 -14.28
CA ASN A 202 -0.87 21.25 -14.35
C ASN A 202 -1.47 22.16 -15.43
N THR A 203 -1.86 21.61 -16.59
CA THR A 203 -2.49 22.39 -17.66
C THR A 203 -3.86 22.89 -17.22
N VAL A 204 -4.71 22.02 -16.67
CA VAL A 204 -6.06 22.39 -16.19
C VAL A 204 -5.97 23.40 -15.06
N ALA A 205 -5.00 23.26 -14.14
CA ALA A 205 -4.74 24.22 -13.07
C ALA A 205 -4.46 25.63 -13.63
N SER A 206 -3.69 25.74 -14.72
CA SER A 206 -3.42 27.02 -15.38
C SER A 206 -4.62 27.62 -16.13
N LEU A 207 -5.71 26.85 -16.29
CA LEU A 207 -6.92 27.24 -17.02
C LEU A 207 -8.13 27.44 -16.09
N MET A 208 -7.96 27.34 -14.77
CA MET A 208 -9.09 27.41 -13.80
C MET A 208 -9.84 28.75 -13.80
N ASP A 209 -9.23 29.81 -14.33
CA ASP A 209 -9.91 31.11 -14.50
C ASP A 209 -10.92 31.12 -15.66
N LEU A 210 -10.90 30.10 -16.52
CA LEU A 210 -11.83 29.95 -17.63
C LEU A 210 -13.05 29.12 -17.22
N PRO A 211 -14.20 29.26 -17.90
CA PRO A 211 -15.34 28.38 -17.69
C PRO A 211 -14.98 26.91 -18.02
N PRO A 212 -15.47 25.91 -17.26
CA PRO A 212 -15.19 24.50 -17.52
C PRO A 212 -15.57 24.02 -18.92
N GLN A 213 -16.55 24.65 -19.57
CA GLN A 213 -17.04 24.31 -20.91
C GLN A 213 -16.13 24.80 -22.04
N THR A 214 -15.10 25.59 -21.72
CA THR A 214 -14.19 26.15 -22.72
C THR A 214 -13.49 25.04 -23.50
N GLU A 215 -13.37 25.20 -24.82
CA GLU A 215 -12.81 24.18 -25.73
C GLU A 215 -11.41 23.70 -25.30
N THR A 216 -10.56 24.61 -24.80
CA THR A 216 -9.23 24.27 -24.29
C THR A 216 -9.27 23.37 -23.04
N VAL A 217 -10.21 23.60 -22.13
CA VAL A 217 -10.42 22.78 -20.93
C VAL A 217 -11.00 21.42 -21.33
N GLN A 218 -11.98 21.41 -22.24
CA GLN A 218 -12.62 20.18 -22.71
C GLN A 218 -11.67 19.30 -23.54
N LYS A 219 -10.68 19.88 -24.22
CA LYS A 219 -9.59 19.14 -24.86
C LYS A 219 -8.74 18.37 -23.85
N GLU A 220 -8.43 18.96 -22.71
CA GLU A 220 -7.73 18.26 -21.62
C GLU A 220 -8.62 17.22 -20.94
N MET A 221 -9.94 17.47 -20.84
CA MET A 221 -10.88 16.45 -20.34
C MET A 221 -10.98 15.24 -21.27
N LYS A 222 -10.91 15.45 -22.58
CA LYS A 222 -10.77 14.36 -23.56
C LYS A 222 -9.49 13.57 -23.36
N ALA A 223 -8.35 14.25 -23.22
CA ALA A 223 -7.07 13.59 -22.95
C ALA A 223 -7.14 12.76 -21.66
N TYR A 224 -7.73 13.34 -20.60
CA TYR A 224 -7.91 12.66 -19.33
C TYR A 224 -8.84 11.45 -19.43
N TYR A 225 -9.98 11.59 -20.12
CA TYR A 225 -10.89 10.48 -20.38
C TYR A 225 -10.22 9.36 -21.18
N THR A 226 -9.42 9.69 -22.20
CA THR A 226 -8.62 8.72 -22.96
C THR A 226 -7.59 8.03 -22.06
N LEU A 227 -6.89 8.79 -21.21
CA LEU A 227 -5.91 8.25 -20.26
C LEU A 227 -6.56 7.27 -19.29
N LEU A 228 -7.70 7.62 -18.69
CA LEU A 228 -8.42 6.73 -17.77
C LEU A 228 -8.95 5.47 -18.46
N ASN A 229 -9.35 5.57 -19.73
CA ASN A 229 -9.78 4.42 -20.53
C ASN A 229 -8.67 3.41 -20.84
N ARG A 230 -7.40 3.76 -20.59
CA ARG A 230 -6.27 2.80 -20.67
C ARG A 230 -6.28 1.82 -19.50
N PHE A 231 -6.79 2.22 -18.34
CA PHE A 231 -6.80 1.42 -17.11
C PHE A 231 -8.08 0.61 -16.90
N TYR A 232 -9.22 1.11 -17.38
CA TYR A 232 -10.53 0.49 -17.23
C TYR A 232 -11.52 1.05 -18.25
N GLU A 233 -12.62 0.36 -18.52
CA GLU A 233 -13.70 0.91 -19.36
C GLU A 233 -14.41 2.05 -18.62
N CYS A 234 -13.98 3.29 -18.88
CA CYS A 234 -14.53 4.48 -18.24
C CYS A 234 -15.76 4.96 -19.00
N SER A 235 -16.94 4.48 -18.60
CA SER A 235 -18.20 5.03 -19.13
C SER A 235 -18.38 6.51 -18.74
N PRO A 236 -19.18 7.31 -19.48
CA PRO A 236 -19.47 8.70 -19.11
C PRO A 236 -20.06 8.85 -17.70
N ARG A 237 -20.84 7.85 -17.24
CA ARG A 237 -21.35 7.81 -15.86
C ARG A 237 -20.20 7.62 -14.85
N MET A 238 -19.26 6.75 -15.14
CA MET A 238 -18.12 6.49 -14.27
C MET A 238 -17.19 7.70 -14.20
N PHE A 239 -16.96 8.38 -15.32
CA PHE A 239 -16.16 9.60 -15.37
C PHE A 239 -16.73 10.69 -14.44
N ARG A 240 -18.06 10.89 -14.44
CA ARG A 240 -18.71 11.79 -13.46
C ARG A 240 -18.52 11.35 -12.01
N GLY A 241 -18.69 10.05 -11.76
CA GLY A 241 -18.50 9.49 -10.41
C GLY A 241 -17.07 9.65 -9.88
N LEU A 242 -16.06 9.61 -10.76
CA LEU A 242 -14.68 9.92 -10.40
C LEU A 242 -14.50 11.39 -10.03
N GLY A 243 -15.12 12.31 -10.79
CA GLY A 243 -15.15 13.72 -10.43
C GLY A 243 -15.75 13.97 -9.03
N ASP A 244 -16.87 13.31 -8.71
CA ASP A 244 -17.46 13.40 -7.37
C ASP A 244 -16.53 12.83 -6.27
N LEU A 245 -15.86 11.72 -6.53
CA LEU A 245 -14.89 11.13 -5.61
C LEU A 245 -13.72 12.10 -5.36
N TYR A 246 -13.17 12.70 -6.40
CA TYR A 246 -12.05 13.63 -6.29
C TYR A 246 -12.39 14.87 -5.46
N ALA A 247 -13.58 15.42 -5.64
CA ALA A 247 -14.04 16.60 -4.89
C ALA A 247 -14.46 16.28 -3.45
N SER A 248 -14.98 15.08 -3.18
CA SER A 248 -15.56 14.72 -1.87
C SER A 248 -14.61 14.01 -0.91
N ASP A 249 -13.65 13.22 -1.40
CA ASP A 249 -12.69 12.52 -0.56
C ASP A 249 -11.42 13.35 -0.41
N SER A 250 -11.15 13.79 0.82
CA SER A 250 -10.02 14.66 1.15
C SER A 250 -8.66 14.11 0.71
N ARG A 251 -8.52 12.78 0.60
CA ARG A 251 -7.24 12.15 0.23
C ARG A 251 -6.95 12.37 -1.26
N PHE A 252 -7.97 12.32 -2.11
CA PHE A 252 -7.86 12.62 -3.54
C PHE A 252 -7.78 14.13 -3.77
N ALA A 253 -8.64 14.91 -3.11
CA ALA A 253 -8.63 16.37 -3.21
C ALA A 253 -7.25 16.93 -2.85
N ASN A 254 -6.66 16.49 -1.73
CA ASN A 254 -5.35 16.96 -1.30
C ASN A 254 -4.21 16.60 -2.27
N ASN A 255 -4.32 15.52 -3.05
CA ASN A 255 -3.31 15.15 -4.02
C ASN A 255 -3.46 15.96 -5.32
N ILE A 256 -4.70 16.13 -5.79
CA ILE A 256 -4.99 16.90 -7.01
C ILE A 256 -4.70 18.39 -6.79
N ASP A 257 -5.09 18.93 -5.63
CA ASP A 257 -4.91 20.35 -5.30
C ASP A 257 -3.44 20.76 -5.11
N GLN A 258 -2.50 19.82 -5.10
CA GLN A 258 -1.06 20.13 -5.14
C GLN A 258 -0.65 20.84 -6.45
N HIS A 259 -1.42 20.64 -7.52
CA HIS A 259 -1.21 21.28 -8.81
C HIS A 259 -1.90 22.65 -8.92
N GLY A 260 -2.90 22.91 -8.08
CA GLY A 260 -3.63 24.18 -8.03
C GLY A 260 -4.72 24.13 -6.97
N GLN A 261 -4.82 25.17 -6.14
CA GLN A 261 -5.82 25.21 -5.07
C GLN A 261 -7.24 25.18 -5.64
N GLY A 262 -8.07 24.24 -5.18
CA GLY A 262 -9.45 24.06 -5.66
C GLY A 262 -9.57 23.29 -6.98
N LEU A 263 -8.47 22.75 -7.51
CA LEU A 263 -8.44 22.01 -8.76
C LEU A 263 -9.37 20.81 -8.75
N ALA A 264 -9.47 20.07 -7.64
CA ALA A 264 -10.35 18.89 -7.56
C ALA A 264 -11.82 19.23 -7.82
N ASN A 265 -12.30 20.37 -7.30
CA ASN A 265 -13.66 20.85 -7.55
C ASN A 265 -13.84 21.32 -9.00
N TYR A 266 -12.88 22.07 -9.52
CA TYR A 266 -12.92 22.52 -10.91
C TYR A 266 -12.88 21.34 -11.90
N LEU A 267 -12.04 20.33 -11.61
CA LEU A 267 -11.90 19.12 -12.40
C LEU A 267 -13.21 18.34 -12.44
N LYS A 268 -13.90 18.19 -11.30
CA LYS A 268 -15.25 17.61 -11.26
C LYS A 268 -16.19 18.31 -12.25
N ASP A 269 -16.29 19.64 -12.18
CA ASP A 269 -17.21 20.39 -13.02
C ASP A 269 -16.88 20.24 -14.52
N ALA A 270 -15.58 20.27 -14.87
CA ALA A 270 -15.12 20.05 -16.23
C ALA A 270 -15.39 18.62 -16.75
N MET A 271 -15.22 17.61 -15.90
CA MET A 271 -15.51 16.21 -16.21
C MET A 271 -17.01 15.97 -16.44
N TYR A 272 -17.87 16.66 -15.70
CA TYR A 272 -19.32 16.60 -15.88
C TYR A 272 -19.74 17.11 -17.26
N VAL A 273 -19.25 18.29 -17.66
CA VAL A 273 -19.51 18.85 -18.99
C VAL A 273 -19.06 17.90 -20.10
N TYR A 274 -17.85 17.35 -19.98
CA TYR A 274 -17.32 16.44 -20.98
C TYR A 274 -18.17 15.17 -21.11
N ALA A 275 -18.58 14.59 -19.98
CA ALA A 275 -19.40 13.39 -19.95
C ALA A 275 -20.83 13.60 -20.48
N GLU A 276 -21.39 14.81 -20.38
CA GLU A 276 -22.66 15.17 -21.01
C GLU A 276 -22.52 15.19 -22.53
N GLY A 277 -21.46 15.81 -23.07
CA GLY A 277 -21.19 15.84 -24.50
C GLY A 277 -20.93 14.46 -25.14
N LEU A 278 -20.59 13.43 -24.33
CA LEU A 278 -20.46 12.04 -24.79
C LEU A 278 -21.78 11.27 -24.85
N GLN A 279 -22.84 11.74 -24.19
CA GLN A 279 -24.16 11.10 -24.21
C GLN A 279 -25.01 11.53 -25.42
N ASP A 280 -24.67 12.66 -26.03
CA ASP A 280 -25.34 13.24 -27.19
C ASP A 280 -24.68 12.88 -28.54
N ALA A 281 -23.67 12.00 -28.53
CA ALA A 281 -22.86 11.57 -29.68
C ALA A 281 -23.08 10.09 -30.03
#